data_AF-A0AAW7AL06-F1
#
_entry.id   AF-A0AAW7AL06-F1
#
_cell.length_a   1.000
_cell.length_b   1.000
_cell.length_c   1.000
_cell.angle_alpha   90.00
_cell.angle_beta   90.00
_cell.angle_gamma   90.00
#
_symmetry.space_group_name_H-M   'P 1'
#
loop_
_entity.id
_entity.type
_entity.pdbx_description
1 polymer ?
#
loop_
_entity_poly.entity_id
_entity_poly.type
_entity_poly.pdbx_seq_one_letter_code
_entity_poly.pdbx_strand_id
1 'polypeptide(L)'
;MFCSNCGTKVDNMSKFCPNCGNELILNNSNKNSRQQYENEFNRYPSSNIYTRNHQRNPWELYIDGWKNIFNYQGLTSRRGFWWFYLFYLISIVILEFFLLAVYAQETFLDQLLLAVLYLPLISISARRMRDVSKSIYWGVIPLSIQWLAQPYMVGDNVSTSIQALLLPFTIVFIVFACQSTKTTENRIRTS
;
A
#
# COMPACT_ATOMS: atom_id res chain seq x y z
N MET A 1 -39.11 -34.36 12.42
CA MET A 1 -39.70 -34.51 11.07
C MET A 1 -39.33 -35.87 10.48
N PHE A 2 -39.92 -36.32 9.36
CA PHE A 2 -39.52 -37.55 8.65
C PHE A 2 -38.96 -37.20 7.28
N CYS A 3 -37.89 -37.87 6.85
CA CYS A 3 -37.32 -37.66 5.52
C CYS A 3 -38.27 -38.18 4.43
N SER A 4 -38.58 -37.36 3.43
CA SER A 4 -39.46 -37.71 2.30
C SER A 4 -38.90 -38.80 1.39
N ASN A 5 -37.60 -39.07 1.43
CA ASN A 5 -36.95 -40.05 0.54
C ASN A 5 -36.77 -41.43 1.18
N CYS A 6 -36.42 -41.51 2.47
CA CYS A 6 -36.14 -42.79 3.15
C CYS A 6 -37.02 -43.06 4.37
N GLY A 7 -37.93 -42.16 4.72
CA GLY A 7 -38.85 -42.32 5.85
C GLY A 7 -38.22 -42.29 7.25
N THR A 8 -36.89 -42.08 7.36
CA THR A 8 -36.21 -42.06 8.66
C THR A 8 -36.62 -40.83 9.47
N LYS A 9 -36.80 -40.98 10.79
CA LYS A 9 -37.09 -39.87 11.71
C LYS A 9 -35.85 -39.01 11.88
N VAL A 10 -35.98 -37.70 11.66
CA VAL A 10 -34.87 -36.74 11.70
C VAL A 10 -35.21 -35.58 12.64
N ASP A 11 -34.21 -35.11 13.39
CA ASP A 11 -34.32 -33.96 14.27
C ASP A 11 -34.43 -32.64 13.51
N ASN A 12 -35.12 -31.67 14.11
CA ASN A 12 -35.61 -30.48 13.39
C ASN A 12 -34.54 -29.46 12.96
N MET A 13 -33.25 -29.75 13.16
CA MET A 13 -32.14 -28.81 12.93
C MET A 13 -31.04 -29.33 11.98
N SER A 14 -31.18 -30.51 11.39
CA SER A 14 -30.20 -31.04 10.43
C SER A 14 -30.58 -30.71 8.98
N LYS A 15 -29.65 -30.10 8.23
CA LYS A 15 -29.85 -29.76 6.80
C LYS A 15 -29.92 -30.98 5.88
N PHE A 16 -29.31 -32.09 6.26
CA PHE A 16 -29.26 -33.32 5.48
C PHE A 16 -29.68 -34.53 6.33
N CYS A 17 -30.30 -35.52 5.70
CA CYS A 17 -30.69 -36.76 6.37
C CYS A 17 -29.45 -37.64 6.64
N PRO A 18 -29.19 -38.07 7.89
CA PRO A 18 -27.99 -38.85 8.23
C PRO A 18 -28.02 -40.29 7.68
N ASN A 19 -29.17 -40.79 7.23
CA ASN A 19 -29.31 -42.17 6.74
C ASN A 19 -29.17 -42.28 5.22
N CYS A 20 -29.72 -41.33 4.45
CA CYS A 20 -29.71 -41.40 2.97
C CYS A 20 -29.02 -40.21 2.28
N GLY A 21 -28.57 -39.22 3.04
CA GLY A 21 -27.88 -38.03 2.53
C GLY A 21 -28.78 -36.97 1.87
N ASN A 22 -30.10 -37.19 1.78
CA ASN A 22 -30.98 -36.25 1.08
C ASN A 22 -31.17 -34.93 1.85
N GLU A 23 -31.24 -33.80 1.12
CA GLU A 23 -31.42 -32.47 1.71
C GLU A 23 -32.85 -32.29 2.25
N LEU A 24 -32.98 -31.72 3.44
CA LEU A 24 -34.26 -31.46 4.10
C LEU A 24 -34.59 -29.97 4.00
N ILE A 25 -35.61 -29.64 3.20
CA ILE A 25 -36.11 -28.26 3.08
C ILE A 25 -36.93 -27.93 4.32
N LEU A 26 -36.37 -27.14 5.24
CA LEU A 26 -37.05 -26.66 6.44
C LEU A 26 -38.12 -25.62 6.05
N ASN A 27 -39.40 -26.00 6.15
CA ASN A 27 -40.52 -25.07 6.00
C ASN A 27 -40.64 -24.19 7.25
N ASN A 28 -39.94 -23.05 7.25
CA ASN A 28 -40.10 -22.03 8.29
C ASN A 28 -41.37 -21.19 8.02
N SER A 29 -42.47 -21.57 8.66
CA SER A 29 -43.72 -20.79 8.77
C SER A 29 -43.58 -19.55 9.66
N ASN A 30 -42.49 -18.78 9.55
CA ASN A 30 -42.30 -17.50 10.25
C ASN A 30 -41.55 -16.52 9.34
N LYS A 31 -42.29 -15.91 8.41
CA LYS A 31 -41.81 -14.92 7.43
C LYS A 31 -41.56 -13.51 8.00
N ASN A 32 -41.78 -13.24 9.29
CA ASN A 32 -41.89 -11.84 9.77
C ASN A 32 -40.72 -11.29 10.60
N SER A 33 -39.61 -12.03 10.80
CA SER A 33 -38.49 -11.54 11.65
C SER A 33 -37.15 -11.34 10.93
N ARG A 34 -37.04 -11.73 9.64
CA ARG A 34 -35.83 -11.47 8.83
C ARG A 34 -35.91 -10.23 7.92
N GLN A 35 -37.12 -9.77 7.60
CA GLN A 35 -37.29 -8.67 6.64
C GLN A 35 -36.90 -7.29 7.20
N GLN A 36 -36.76 -7.11 8.52
CA GLN A 36 -36.35 -5.81 9.06
C GLN A 36 -34.83 -5.57 9.02
N TYR A 37 -33.99 -6.62 9.03
CA TYR A 37 -32.53 -6.43 8.98
C TYR A 37 -31.95 -6.42 7.55
N GLU A 38 -32.66 -7.00 6.57
CA GLU A 38 -32.21 -6.98 5.15
C GLU A 38 -32.60 -5.70 4.40
N ASN A 39 -33.56 -4.91 4.91
CA ASN A 39 -34.09 -3.74 4.21
C ASN A 39 -33.34 -2.41 4.48
N GLU A 40 -32.50 -2.33 5.52
CA GLU A 40 -31.60 -1.18 5.73
C GLU A 40 -30.22 -1.34 5.07
N PHE A 41 -29.80 -2.57 4.75
CA PHE A 41 -28.53 -2.81 4.06
C PHE A 41 -28.58 -2.41 2.57
N ASN A 42 -29.77 -2.47 1.95
CA ASN A 42 -29.93 -2.23 0.50
C ASN A 42 -30.18 -0.76 0.11
N ARG A 43 -30.16 0.19 1.06
CA ARG A 43 -30.37 1.63 0.77
C ARG A 43 -29.07 2.42 0.58
N TYR A 44 -27.91 1.79 0.76
CA TYR A 44 -26.65 2.38 0.33
C TYR A 44 -26.31 1.85 -1.07
N PRO A 45 -25.96 2.71 -2.04
CA PRO A 45 -25.43 2.22 -3.30
C PRO A 45 -24.16 1.44 -2.97
N SER A 46 -24.24 0.12 -3.15
CA SER A 46 -23.11 -0.80 -3.11
C SER A 46 -22.17 -0.41 -4.25
N SER A 47 -21.34 0.60 -3.98
CA SER A 47 -20.19 0.92 -4.79
C SER A 47 -19.16 -0.18 -4.53
N ASN A 48 -19.41 -1.31 -5.19
CA ASN A 48 -18.38 -2.28 -5.55
C ASN A 48 -17.49 -2.71 -4.39
N ILE A 49 -18.03 -3.56 -3.52
CA ILE A 49 -17.24 -4.58 -2.81
C ILE A 49 -16.77 -5.60 -3.86
N TYR A 50 -15.90 -5.16 -4.77
CA TYR A 50 -14.83 -6.00 -5.23
C TYR A 50 -13.73 -5.81 -4.19
N THR A 51 -13.62 -6.75 -3.25
CA THR A 51 -12.31 -7.13 -2.73
C THR A 51 -11.49 -7.66 -3.90
N ARG A 52 -11.11 -6.79 -4.83
CA ARG A 52 -10.05 -7.09 -5.76
C ARG A 52 -8.79 -7.03 -4.92
N ASN A 53 -8.46 -8.18 -4.35
CA ASN A 53 -7.10 -8.56 -4.00
C ASN A 53 -6.27 -8.67 -5.30
N HIS A 54 -6.47 -7.73 -6.24
CA HIS A 54 -5.58 -7.54 -7.37
C HIS A 54 -4.35 -6.91 -6.74
N GLN A 55 -3.43 -7.80 -6.38
CA GLN A 55 -2.08 -7.39 -6.09
C GLN A 55 -1.62 -6.59 -7.30
N ARG A 56 -1.55 -5.27 -7.16
CA ARG A 56 -1.05 -4.41 -8.22
C ARG A 56 0.31 -4.95 -8.67
N ASN A 57 0.50 -4.95 -9.98
CA ASN A 57 1.76 -5.35 -10.55
C ASN A 57 2.86 -4.40 -10.04
N PRO A 58 4.10 -4.87 -9.87
CA PRO A 58 5.22 -4.02 -9.45
C PRO A 58 5.30 -2.69 -10.22
N TRP A 59 5.10 -2.75 -11.54
CA TRP A 59 5.09 -1.58 -12.42
C TRP A 59 3.97 -0.58 -12.09
N GLU A 60 2.76 -1.06 -11.80
CA GLU A 60 1.64 -0.19 -11.42
C GLU A 60 1.92 0.56 -10.12
N LEU A 61 2.62 -0.08 -9.18
CA LEU A 61 3.03 0.54 -7.92
C LEU A 61 4.08 1.63 -8.15
N TYR A 62 4.97 1.44 -9.12
CA TYR A 62 5.92 2.48 -9.51
C TYR A 62 5.19 3.70 -10.10
N ILE A 63 4.31 3.46 -11.08
CA ILE A 63 3.53 4.52 -11.74
C ILE A 63 2.56 5.23 -10.77
N ASP A 64 1.99 4.54 -9.78
CA ASP A 64 1.17 5.17 -8.74
C ASP A 64 1.94 6.25 -7.97
N GLY A 65 3.23 6.02 -7.71
CA GLY A 65 4.12 7.02 -7.10
C GLY A 65 4.20 8.30 -7.91
N TRP A 66 4.42 8.16 -9.22
CA TRP A 66 4.50 9.27 -10.17
C TRP A 66 3.18 10.00 -10.35
N LYS A 67 2.06 9.28 -10.45
CA LYS A 67 0.74 9.89 -10.63
C LYS A 67 0.34 10.76 -9.45
N ASN A 68 0.77 10.38 -8.25
CA ASN A 68 0.35 11.02 -7.01
C ASN A 68 1.46 11.89 -6.39
N ILE A 69 2.51 12.32 -7.12
CA ILE A 69 3.68 13.05 -6.56
C ILE A 69 3.31 14.13 -5.53
N PHE A 70 2.29 14.95 -5.80
CA PHE A 70 1.89 16.05 -4.90
C PHE A 70 0.78 15.68 -3.91
N ASN A 71 0.25 14.46 -3.98
CA ASN A 71 -0.73 13.95 -3.03
C ASN A 71 0.00 13.37 -1.81
N TYR A 72 0.17 14.20 -0.80
CA TYR A 72 0.77 13.79 0.45
C TYR A 72 -0.20 13.12 1.40
N GLN A 73 -1.52 13.12 1.17
CA GLN A 73 -2.54 12.63 2.11
C GLN A 73 -2.80 11.12 2.03
N GLY A 74 -2.40 10.49 0.93
CA GLY A 74 -2.58 9.07 0.69
C GLY A 74 -1.88 8.13 1.69
N LEU A 75 -2.14 6.84 1.51
CA LEU A 75 -1.55 5.75 2.29
C LEU A 75 -0.95 4.72 1.34
N THR A 76 0.31 4.36 1.58
CA THR A 76 1.04 3.39 0.76
C THR A 76 1.35 2.16 1.59
N SER A 77 0.88 1.00 1.12
CA SER A 77 1.17 -0.28 1.75
C SER A 77 2.67 -0.59 1.76
N ARG A 78 3.12 -1.46 2.68
CA ARG A 78 4.52 -1.93 2.73
C ARG A 78 5.00 -2.46 1.38
N ARG A 79 4.20 -3.33 0.73
CA ARG A 79 4.53 -3.87 -0.59
C ARG A 79 4.65 -2.77 -1.65
N GLY A 80 3.74 -1.80 -1.64
CA GLY A 80 3.77 -0.65 -2.55
C GLY A 80 5.05 0.17 -2.40
N PHE A 81 5.43 0.47 -1.15
CA PHE A 81 6.64 1.22 -0.85
C PHE A 81 7.91 0.51 -1.35
N TRP A 82 8.08 -0.77 -1.02
CA TRP A 82 9.31 -1.50 -1.37
C TRP A 82 9.47 -1.73 -2.87
N TRP A 83 8.39 -2.00 -3.60
CA TRP A 83 8.46 -2.09 -5.06
C TRP A 83 8.80 -0.75 -5.69
N PHE A 84 8.16 0.34 -5.25
CA PHE A 84 8.52 1.67 -5.73
C PHE A 84 9.99 1.99 -5.44
N TYR A 85 10.46 1.74 -4.22
CA TYR A 85 11.83 1.99 -3.80
C TYR A 85 12.84 1.22 -4.67
N LEU A 86 12.55 -0.04 -4.97
CA LEU A 86 13.37 -0.87 -5.86
C LEU A 86 13.46 -0.25 -7.26
N PHE A 87 12.35 0.10 -7.89
CA PHE A 87 12.37 0.73 -9.22
C PHE A 87 13.05 2.10 -9.21
N TYR A 88 12.89 2.87 -8.13
CA TYR A 88 13.62 4.12 -7.91
C TYR A 88 15.13 3.89 -7.90
N LEU A 89 15.63 2.89 -7.16
CA LEU A 89 17.06 2.54 -7.15
C LEU A 89 17.56 2.15 -8.55
N ILE A 90 16.80 1.34 -9.29
CA ILE A 90 17.14 0.98 -10.67
C ILE A 90 17.18 2.24 -11.55
N SER A 91 16.22 3.15 -11.38
CA SER A 91 16.15 4.40 -12.16
C SER A 91 17.38 5.29 -11.92
N ILE A 92 17.84 5.39 -10.66
CA ILE A 92 19.07 6.12 -10.32
C ILE A 92 20.28 5.46 -10.96
N VAL A 93 20.46 4.14 -10.83
CA VAL A 93 21.63 3.46 -11.41
C VAL A 93 21.68 3.64 -12.94
N ILE A 94 20.54 3.56 -13.61
CA ILE A 94 20.45 3.82 -15.06
C ILE A 94 20.81 5.27 -15.38
N LEU A 95 20.30 6.23 -14.62
CA LEU A 95 20.58 7.66 -14.82
C LEU A 95 22.07 7.97 -14.63
N GLU A 96 22.67 7.50 -13.54
CA GLU A 96 24.10 7.69 -13.22
C GLU A 96 24.99 7.06 -14.30
N PHE A 97 24.67 5.85 -14.74
CA PHE A 97 25.41 5.17 -15.80
C PHE A 97 25.34 5.94 -17.13
N PHE A 98 24.16 6.49 -17.45
CA PHE A 98 23.98 7.33 -18.63
C PHE A 98 24.78 8.64 -18.54
N LEU A 99 24.73 9.33 -17.40
CA LEU A 99 25.48 10.57 -17.20
C LEU A 99 26.99 10.34 -17.22
N LEU A 100 27.46 9.21 -16.68
CA LEU A 100 28.85 8.78 -16.80
C LEU A 100 29.26 8.58 -18.27
N ALA A 101 28.43 7.89 -19.06
CA ALA A 101 28.72 7.63 -20.47
C ALA A 101 28.82 8.91 -21.34
N VAL A 102 28.11 9.97 -20.94
CA VAL A 102 28.10 11.28 -21.62
C VAL A 102 29.05 12.28 -20.96
N TYR A 103 29.80 11.89 -19.92
CA TYR A 103 30.69 12.76 -19.14
C TYR A 103 29.99 14.01 -18.56
N ALA A 104 28.74 13.84 -18.12
CA ALA A 104 27.88 14.91 -17.61
C ALA A 104 27.60 14.80 -16.10
N GLN A 105 28.46 14.11 -15.36
CA GLN A 105 28.35 13.95 -13.90
C GLN A 105 28.62 15.29 -13.18
N GLU A 106 28.00 15.49 -12.01
CA GLU A 106 28.19 16.70 -11.19
C GLU A 106 27.87 17.99 -11.97
N THR A 107 26.90 17.91 -12.88
CA THR A 107 26.43 19.07 -13.65
C THR A 107 25.10 19.56 -13.11
N PHE A 108 24.71 20.78 -13.51
CA PHE A 108 23.36 21.27 -13.24
C PHE A 108 22.27 20.34 -13.80
N LEU A 109 22.54 19.71 -14.95
CA LEU A 109 21.63 18.76 -15.58
C LEU A 109 21.41 17.51 -14.71
N ASP A 110 22.50 16.97 -14.16
CA ASP A 110 22.48 15.85 -13.21
C ASP A 110 21.60 16.19 -11.99
N GLN A 111 21.86 17.32 -11.34
CA GLN A 111 21.08 17.78 -10.18
C GLN A 111 19.57 17.92 -10.49
N LEU A 112 19.23 18.44 -11.68
CA LEU A 112 17.85 18.58 -12.13
C LEU A 112 17.17 17.22 -12.36
N LEU A 113 17.86 16.29 -13.00
CA LEU A 113 17.34 14.95 -13.29
C LEU A 113 17.15 14.14 -11.99
N LEU A 114 18.10 14.23 -11.06
CA LEU A 114 17.96 13.65 -9.73
C LEU A 114 16.79 14.24 -8.95
N ALA A 115 16.55 15.55 -9.05
CA ALA A 115 15.40 16.20 -8.39
C ALA A 115 14.07 15.57 -8.82
N VAL A 116 13.91 15.32 -10.13
CA VAL A 116 12.70 14.71 -10.70
C VAL A 116 12.47 13.32 -10.10
N LEU A 117 13.53 12.52 -9.88
CA LEU A 117 13.43 11.19 -9.25
C LEU A 117 13.18 11.25 -7.73
N TYR A 118 13.71 12.26 -7.03
CA TYR A 118 13.55 12.41 -5.57
C TYR A 118 12.14 12.84 -5.16
N LEU A 119 11.46 13.67 -5.97
CA LEU A 119 10.09 14.14 -5.68
C LEU A 119 9.08 13.02 -5.38
N PRO A 120 8.89 12.00 -6.24
CA PRO A 120 7.98 10.90 -5.94
C PRO A 120 8.43 10.07 -4.72
N LEU A 121 9.74 9.94 -4.48
CA LEU A 121 10.26 9.26 -3.28
C LEU A 121 9.82 9.96 -1.98
N ILE A 122 9.93 11.30 -1.94
CA ILE A 122 9.48 12.11 -0.80
C ILE A 122 7.96 11.97 -0.60
N SER A 123 7.19 11.95 -1.70
CA SER A 123 5.74 11.78 -1.62
C SER A 123 5.34 10.43 -1.04
N ILE A 124 5.99 9.35 -1.45
CA ILE A 124 5.67 7.99 -1.03
C ILE A 124 6.19 7.71 0.38
N SER A 125 7.34 8.24 0.75
CA SER A 125 7.85 8.14 2.12
C SER A 125 6.87 8.79 3.11
N ALA A 126 6.32 9.97 2.76
CA ALA A 126 5.29 10.64 3.55
C ALA A 126 4.04 9.79 3.74
N ARG A 127 3.51 9.20 2.65
CA ARG A 127 2.34 8.30 2.71
C ARG A 127 2.62 7.04 3.52
N ARG A 128 3.83 6.48 3.41
CA ARG A 128 4.22 5.28 4.14
C ARG A 128 4.34 5.56 5.64
N MET A 129 4.94 6.69 6.03
CA MET A 129 5.00 7.09 7.43
C MET A 129 3.61 7.27 8.04
N ARG A 130 2.68 7.87 7.30
CA ARG A 130 1.28 7.98 7.73
C ARG A 130 0.63 6.59 7.90
N ASP A 131 0.90 5.66 7.00
CA ASP A 131 0.38 4.29 7.08
C ASP A 131 0.83 3.57 8.36
N VAL A 132 2.08 3.80 8.78
CA VAL A 132 2.66 3.27 10.04
C VAL A 132 2.27 4.11 11.27
N SER A 133 1.40 5.11 11.13
CA SER A 133 1.00 6.05 12.20
C SER A 133 2.17 6.83 12.82
N LYS A 134 3.21 7.11 12.01
CA LYS A 134 4.34 7.97 12.37
C LYS A 134 4.16 9.36 11.76
N SER A 135 4.85 10.36 12.31
CA SER A 135 4.85 11.70 11.71
C SER A 135 5.47 11.65 10.31
N ILE A 136 4.88 12.42 9.40
CA ILE A 136 5.29 12.50 7.98
C ILE A 136 6.75 12.96 7.85
N TYR A 137 7.19 13.78 8.80
CA TYR A 137 8.53 14.35 8.86
C TYR A 137 9.66 13.31 8.90
N TRP A 138 9.40 12.10 9.42
CA TRP A 138 10.38 11.01 9.39
C TRP A 138 10.77 10.57 7.97
N GLY A 139 9.90 10.78 6.99
CA GLY A 139 10.20 10.53 5.58
C GLY A 139 10.64 11.78 4.82
N VAL A 140 9.96 12.91 5.02
CA VAL A 140 10.19 14.12 4.21
C VAL A 140 11.51 14.79 4.54
N ILE A 141 11.80 15.02 5.83
CA ILE A 141 12.97 15.84 6.22
C ILE A 141 14.30 15.16 5.81
N PRO A 142 14.55 13.88 6.15
CA PRO A 142 15.82 13.24 5.80
C PRO A 142 16.04 13.17 4.29
N LEU A 143 14.98 12.88 3.51
CA LEU A 143 15.08 12.77 2.06
C LEU A 143 15.29 14.12 1.38
N SER A 144 14.66 15.19 1.87
CA SER A 144 14.89 16.54 1.34
C SER A 144 16.32 17.01 1.63
N ILE A 145 16.84 16.76 2.83
CA ILE A 145 18.22 17.11 3.17
C ILE A 145 19.19 16.26 2.35
N GLN A 146 18.91 14.98 2.13
CA GLN A 146 19.73 14.10 1.28
C GLN A 146 19.89 14.66 -0.14
N TRP A 147 18.82 15.19 -0.74
CA TRP A 147 18.88 15.81 -2.07
C TRP A 147 19.61 17.16 -2.07
N LEU A 148 19.48 17.96 -1.01
CA LEU A 148 20.18 19.24 -0.89
C LEU A 148 21.68 19.07 -0.62
N ALA A 149 22.08 17.98 0.02
CA ALA A 149 23.45 17.69 0.40
C ALA A 149 24.25 16.98 -0.70
N GLN A 150 23.88 17.16 -1.97
CA GLN A 150 24.64 16.60 -3.08
C GLN A 150 26.00 17.33 -3.27
N PRO A 151 27.03 16.64 -3.76
CA PRO A 151 28.37 17.21 -3.90
C PRO A 151 28.39 18.45 -4.78
N TYR A 152 27.62 18.46 -5.88
CA TYR A 152 27.40 19.64 -6.71
C TYR A 152 26.99 20.91 -5.94
N MET A 153 26.14 20.80 -4.91
CA MET A 153 25.61 21.96 -4.18
C MET A 153 26.51 22.44 -3.03
N VAL A 154 27.16 21.51 -2.33
CA VAL A 154 27.83 21.78 -1.03
C VAL A 154 29.32 21.42 -1.04
N GLY A 155 29.79 20.75 -2.09
CA GLY A 155 31.14 20.20 -2.22
C GLY A 155 31.31 18.83 -1.55
N ASP A 156 32.25 18.03 -2.05
CA ASP A 156 32.43 16.61 -1.69
C ASP A 156 32.61 16.38 -0.18
N ASN A 157 33.51 17.12 0.46
CA ASN A 157 33.85 16.93 1.88
C ASN A 157 32.67 17.24 2.81
N VAL A 158 31.88 18.25 2.46
CA VAL A 158 30.71 18.65 3.26
C VAL A 158 29.54 17.70 2.99
N SER A 159 29.31 17.36 1.72
CA SER A 159 28.32 16.37 1.29
C SER A 159 28.51 15.04 2.02
N THR A 160 29.72 14.48 1.97
CA THR A 160 30.06 13.21 2.64
C THR A 160 29.84 13.27 4.15
N SER A 161 30.22 14.38 4.79
CA SER A 161 29.99 14.61 6.22
C SER A 161 28.50 14.67 6.57
N ILE A 162 27.69 15.40 5.81
CA ILE A 162 26.24 15.50 6.02
C ILE A 162 25.57 14.14 5.80
N GLN A 163 25.94 13.42 4.74
CA GLN A 163 25.37 12.10 4.44
C GLN A 163 25.72 11.07 5.52
N ALA A 164 26.94 11.09 6.06
CA ALA A 164 27.33 10.24 7.18
C ALA A 164 26.47 10.51 8.44
N LEU A 165 26.14 11.77 8.71
CA LEU A 165 25.25 12.15 9.82
C LEU A 165 23.78 11.77 9.58
N LEU A 166 23.32 11.76 8.32
CA LEU A 166 21.96 11.36 7.97
C LEU A 166 21.76 9.84 7.95
N LEU A 167 22.83 9.07 7.74
CA LEU A 167 22.80 7.60 7.71
C LEU A 167 22.02 6.96 8.89
N PRO A 168 22.25 7.31 10.17
CA PRO A 168 21.43 6.76 11.26
C PRO A 168 19.94 7.11 11.13
N PHE A 169 19.60 8.32 10.65
CA PHE A 169 18.21 8.72 10.42
C PHE A 169 17.57 7.92 9.29
N THR A 170 18.31 7.64 8.21
CA THR A 170 17.81 6.81 7.11
C THR A 170 17.60 5.36 7.55
N ILE A 171 18.46 4.81 8.40
CA ILE A 171 18.25 3.49 9.01
C ILE A 171 16.95 3.47 9.83
N VAL A 172 16.73 4.45 10.71
CA VAL A 172 15.50 4.54 11.51
C VAL A 172 14.27 4.66 10.62
N PHE A 173 14.33 5.49 9.57
CA PHE A 173 13.28 5.60 8.57
C PHE A 173 12.99 4.26 7.89
N ILE A 174 14.02 3.52 7.46
CA ILE A 174 13.88 2.19 6.84
C ILE A 174 13.22 1.21 7.81
N VAL A 175 13.64 1.22 9.09
CA VAL A 175 13.04 0.37 10.13
C VAL A 175 11.55 0.70 10.28
N PHE A 176 11.17 1.97 10.33
CA PHE A 176 9.76 2.37 10.35
C PHE A 176 9.02 1.97 9.08
N ALA A 177 9.64 2.12 7.91
CA ALA A 177 9.05 1.70 6.64
C ALA A 177 8.79 0.17 6.58
N CYS A 178 9.61 -0.62 7.29
CA CYS A 178 9.45 -2.06 7.45
C CYS A 178 8.31 -2.49 8.40
N GLN A 179 7.91 -1.64 9.35
CA GLN A 179 6.90 -2.00 10.37
C GLN A 179 5.54 -2.32 9.75
N SER A 180 4.82 -3.29 10.31
CA SER A 180 3.44 -3.57 9.90
C SER A 180 2.50 -2.44 10.31
N THR A 181 1.41 -2.28 9.57
CA THR A 181 0.35 -1.32 9.90
C THR A 181 -0.43 -1.82 11.11
N LYS A 182 -0.56 -0.98 12.15
CA LYS A 182 -1.18 -1.38 13.43
C LYS A 182 -2.72 -1.39 13.43
N THR A 183 -3.38 -0.83 12.42
CA THR A 183 -4.86 -0.70 12.37
C THR A 183 -5.40 -0.85 10.94
N THR A 184 -6.29 -1.82 10.73
CA THR A 184 -6.87 -2.17 9.42
C THR A 184 -8.25 -1.56 9.16
N GLU A 185 -8.87 -0.88 10.13
CA GLU A 185 -10.20 -0.30 9.94
C GLU A 185 -10.15 1.01 9.15
N ASN A 186 -10.93 1.05 8.06
CA ASN A 186 -11.37 2.24 7.31
C ASN A 186 -10.30 3.23 6.87
N ARG A 187 -9.25 2.76 6.17
CA ARG A 187 -8.24 3.62 5.57
C ARG A 187 -8.29 3.57 4.04
N ILE A 188 -8.57 4.72 3.42
CA ILE A 188 -8.58 4.90 1.96
C ILE A 188 -7.14 4.81 1.46
N ARG A 189 -6.80 3.70 0.81
CA ARG A 189 -5.52 3.53 0.09
C ARG A 189 -5.63 4.27 -1.24
N THR A 190 -4.57 4.95 -1.67
CA THR A 190 -4.58 5.64 -2.96
C THR A 190 -4.78 4.62 -4.09
N SER A 191 -5.81 4.85 -4.91
CA SER A 191 -6.25 3.99 -6.03
C SER A 191 -5.32 4.08 -7.22
#